data_AF-A0A0S7YNC2-F1
#
_entry.id   AF-A0A0S7YNC2-F1
#
_cell.length_a   1.000
_cell.length_b   1.000
_cell.length_c   1.000
_cell.angle_alpha   90.00
_cell.angle_beta   90.00
_cell.angle_gamma   90.00
#
_symmetry.space_group_name_H-M   'P 1'
#
loop_
_entity.id
_entity.type
_entity.pdbx_description
1 polymer ?
#
loop_
_entity_poly.entity_id
_entity_poly.type
_entity_poly.pdbx_seq_one_letter_code
_entity_poly.pdbx_strand_id
1 'polypeptide(L)'
;MGWKFWQKDQPAATDAGAKTHKLGRPRDLPQEVGRHLVVEQGLDPDWAWSLKCVVKPRENSKSTFDVRVFSSESAVRQGVTVRDYTSLEEHADLILFAGWYDKETRQAQLDRPMKEAV
;
A
#
# COMPACT_ATOMS: atom_id res chain seq x y z
N MET A 1 17.13 -40.71 18.94
CA MET A 1 16.33 -40.54 17.69
C MET A 1 15.39 -39.36 17.88
N GLY A 2 15.86 -38.15 17.64
CA GLY A 2 15.10 -36.93 17.87
C GLY A 2 15.46 -35.91 16.80
N TRP A 3 14.74 -35.94 15.68
CA TRP A 3 14.86 -34.96 14.62
C TRP A 3 13.66 -34.02 14.67
N LYS A 4 13.89 -32.82 15.21
CA LYS A 4 13.02 -31.64 15.09
C LYS A 4 13.58 -30.78 13.95
N PHE A 5 13.21 -31.08 12.71
CA PHE A 5 13.71 -30.37 11.52
C PHE A 5 12.91 -29.12 11.13
N TRP A 6 11.94 -28.68 11.93
CA TRP A 6 11.11 -27.50 11.62
C TRP A 6 11.27 -26.38 12.65
N GLN A 7 12.49 -25.90 12.79
CA GLN A 7 12.75 -24.57 13.35
C GLN A 7 13.57 -23.81 12.32
N LYS A 8 12.89 -23.42 11.23
CA LYS A 8 13.37 -22.36 10.36
C LYS A 8 12.76 -21.09 10.90
N ASP A 9 13.60 -20.28 11.54
CA ASP A 9 13.27 -18.91 11.97
C ASP A 9 12.56 -18.17 10.84
N GLN A 10 11.24 -18.05 10.96
CA GLN A 10 10.54 -16.93 10.37
C GLN A 10 10.91 -15.73 11.23
N PRO A 11 11.63 -14.71 10.73
CA PRO A 11 11.49 -13.40 11.33
C PRO A 11 10.04 -13.01 11.10
N ALA A 12 9.27 -13.12 12.17
CA ALA A 12 7.90 -12.72 12.22
C ALA A 12 7.81 -11.25 11.78
N ALA A 13 7.23 -11.00 10.61
CA ALA A 13 6.63 -9.71 10.31
C ALA A 13 5.26 -9.62 11.03
N THR A 14 5.25 -9.94 12.33
CA THR A 14 4.22 -9.51 13.27
C THR A 14 4.75 -8.27 13.96
N ASP A 15 4.61 -7.12 13.32
CA ASP A 15 4.73 -5.83 13.98
C ASP A 15 3.34 -5.43 14.50
N ALA A 16 2.84 -6.21 15.45
CA ALA A 16 1.75 -5.83 16.34
C ALA A 16 2.37 -5.38 17.65
N GLY A 17 2.83 -4.13 17.73
CA GLY A 17 3.50 -3.66 18.95
C GLY A 17 4.19 -2.31 18.90
N ALA A 18 3.58 -1.27 18.33
CA ALA A 18 3.97 0.10 18.65
C ALA A 18 2.78 1.06 18.47
N LYS A 19 2.22 1.51 19.60
CA LYS A 19 1.40 2.71 19.69
C LYS A 19 2.32 3.92 19.48
N THR A 20 2.61 4.17 18.22
CA THR A 20 3.12 5.43 17.66
C THR A 20 2.42 5.47 16.32
N HIS A 21 1.98 6.64 15.86
CA HIS A 21 1.43 6.81 14.51
C HIS A 21 2.54 6.54 13.48
N LYS A 22 3.01 5.29 13.38
CA LYS A 22 3.97 4.80 12.41
C LYS A 22 3.23 4.88 11.08
N LEU A 23 3.54 5.93 10.34
CA LEU A 23 3.19 6.05 8.93
C LEU A 23 3.54 4.70 8.28
N GLY A 24 2.58 4.10 7.58
CA GLY A 24 2.76 2.76 7.05
C GLY A 24 3.90 2.76 6.03
N ARG A 25 4.91 1.91 6.28
CA ARG A 25 5.94 1.62 5.28
C ARG A 25 5.29 1.16 3.97
N PRO A 26 5.94 1.36 2.82
CA PRO A 26 5.51 0.77 1.57
C PRO A 26 5.31 -0.73 1.71
N ARG A 27 4.13 -1.19 1.32
CA ARG A 27 3.72 -2.59 1.34
C ARG A 27 3.01 -2.92 0.04
N ASP A 28 2.83 -4.22 -0.20
CA ASP A 28 2.01 -4.70 -1.30
C ASP A 28 0.55 -4.28 -1.15
N LEU A 29 -0.16 -4.26 -2.28
CA LEU A 29 -1.56 -3.87 -2.33
C LEU A 29 -2.40 -4.85 -1.50
N PRO A 30 -3.30 -4.34 -0.62
CA PRO A 30 -4.38 -5.14 -0.07
C PRO A 30 -5.21 -5.77 -1.18
N GLN A 31 -5.79 -6.94 -0.91
CA GLN A 31 -6.52 -7.69 -1.92
C GLN A 31 -7.75 -6.92 -2.42
N GLU A 32 -8.41 -6.18 -1.53
CA GLU A 32 -9.55 -5.31 -1.82
C GLU A 32 -9.17 -4.18 -2.77
N VAL A 33 -8.00 -3.58 -2.54
CA VAL A 33 -7.44 -2.49 -3.34
C VAL A 33 -7.01 -3.00 -4.72
N GLY A 34 -6.26 -4.10 -4.78
CA GLY A 34 -5.84 -4.72 -6.03
C GLY A 34 -7.03 -5.15 -6.88
N ARG A 35 -8.04 -5.79 -6.27
CA ARG A 35 -9.28 -6.14 -6.95
C ARG A 35 -10.01 -4.92 -7.50
N HIS A 36 -10.12 -3.85 -6.72
CA HIS A 36 -10.78 -2.61 -7.17
C HIS A 36 -10.06 -2.01 -8.38
N LEU A 37 -8.73 -1.98 -8.37
CA LEU A 37 -7.94 -1.49 -9.52
C LEU A 37 -8.12 -2.34 -10.78
N VAL A 38 -8.18 -3.67 -10.66
CA VAL A 38 -8.33 -4.55 -11.83
C VAL A 38 -9.78 -4.55 -12.34
N VAL A 39 -10.75 -4.67 -11.44
CA VAL A 39 -12.16 -4.87 -11.79
C VAL A 39 -12.86 -3.54 -12.11
N GLU A 40 -12.70 -2.53 -11.25
CA GLU A 40 -13.41 -1.25 -11.39
C GLU A 40 -12.65 -0.30 -12.31
N GLN A 41 -11.31 -0.24 -12.20
CA GLN A 41 -10.47 0.63 -13.04
C GLN A 41 -9.98 -0.05 -14.32
N GLY A 42 -10.26 -1.35 -14.51
CA GLY A 42 -9.91 -2.10 -15.73
C GLY A 42 -8.40 -2.22 -15.99
N LEU A 43 -7.59 -2.14 -14.94
CA LEU A 43 -6.13 -2.18 -15.07
C LEU A 43 -5.63 -3.60 -15.27
N ASP A 44 -4.49 -3.72 -15.94
CA ASP A 44 -3.82 -5.01 -16.08
C ASP A 44 -3.49 -5.60 -14.69
N PRO A 45 -3.86 -6.85 -14.42
CA PRO A 45 -3.65 -7.47 -13.12
C PRO A 45 -2.17 -7.57 -12.77
N ASP A 46 -1.31 -8.02 -13.68
CA ASP A 46 0.12 -8.17 -13.41
C ASP A 46 0.75 -6.81 -13.08
N TRP A 47 0.32 -5.76 -13.80
CA TRP A 47 0.72 -4.40 -13.48
C TRP A 47 0.19 -3.94 -12.11
N ALA A 48 -1.11 -4.08 -11.84
CA ALA A 48 -1.72 -3.65 -10.59
C ALA A 48 -1.07 -4.32 -9.36
N TRP A 49 -0.73 -5.60 -9.45
CA TRP A 49 -0.06 -6.34 -8.38
C TRP A 49 1.43 -6.00 -8.23
N SER A 50 2.07 -5.46 -9.26
CA SER A 50 3.46 -4.96 -9.17
C SER A 50 3.58 -3.63 -8.41
N LEU A 51 2.48 -2.89 -8.30
CA LEU A 51 2.44 -1.60 -7.61
C LEU A 51 2.70 -1.77 -6.11
N LYS A 52 3.08 -0.68 -5.46
CA LYS A 52 3.21 -0.61 -4.01
C LYS A 52 2.20 0.40 -3.46
N CYS A 53 1.83 0.22 -2.21
CA CYS A 53 0.96 1.16 -1.51
C CYS A 53 1.50 1.52 -0.14
N VAL A 54 1.17 2.72 0.29
CA VAL A 54 1.33 3.17 1.68
C VAL A 54 -0.05 3.34 2.28
N VAL A 55 -0.21 2.88 3.52
CA VAL A 55 -1.48 2.98 4.23
C VAL A 55 -1.32 3.83 5.47
N LYS A 56 -2.36 4.60 5.79
CA LYS A 56 -2.43 5.40 7.00
C LYS A 56 -3.75 5.12 7.70
N PRO A 57 -3.75 4.66 8.97
CA PRO A 57 -4.98 4.51 9.72
C PRO A 57 -5.61 5.89 9.96
N ARG A 58 -6.93 6.01 9.77
CA ARG A 58 -7.65 7.24 10.13
C ARG A 58 -7.89 7.30 11.63
N GLU A 59 -7.66 8.47 12.21
CA GLU A 59 -7.89 8.68 13.65
C GLU A 59 -9.37 8.56 14.03
N ASN A 60 -10.27 8.88 13.08
CA ASN A 60 -11.72 8.77 13.23
C ASN A 60 -12.28 7.36 13.03
N SER A 61 -11.51 6.39 12.51
CA SER A 61 -12.06 5.07 12.16
C SER A 61 -11.01 3.97 12.29
N LYS A 62 -11.27 2.98 13.15
CA LYS A 62 -10.36 1.84 13.36
C LYS A 62 -10.31 0.86 12.18
N SER A 63 -11.34 0.88 11.34
CA SER A 63 -11.55 -0.06 10.22
C SER A 63 -11.20 0.54 8.87
N THR A 64 -11.12 1.87 8.78
CA THR A 64 -10.87 2.62 7.55
C THR A 64 -9.43 3.10 7.50
N PHE A 65 -8.77 2.84 6.38
CA PHE A 65 -7.38 3.18 6.13
C PHE A 65 -7.30 4.00 4.85
N ASP A 66 -6.65 5.16 4.92
CA ASP A 66 -6.26 5.88 3.72
C ASP A 66 -5.13 5.12 3.03
N VAL A 67 -5.24 4.96 1.71
CA VAL A 67 -4.26 4.25 0.89
C VAL A 67 -3.83 5.13 -0.27
N ARG A 68 -2.52 5.13 -0.53
CA ARG A 68 -1.96 5.73 -1.74
C ARG A 68 -1.12 4.68 -2.46
N VAL A 69 -1.35 4.55 -3.74
CA VAL A 69 -0.69 3.59 -4.62
C VAL A 69 0.30 4.32 -5.50
N PHE A 70 1.49 3.76 -5.59
CA PHE A 70 2.60 4.28 -6.39
C PHE A 70 3.34 3.13 -7.05
N SER A 71 4.06 3.44 -8.12
CA SER A 71 4.97 2.47 -8.76
C SER A 71 6.36 2.62 -8.15
N SER A 72 6.89 1.52 -7.60
CA SER A 72 8.27 1.47 -7.11
C SER A 72 9.28 1.77 -8.21
N GLU A 73 9.04 1.29 -9.43
CA GLU A 73 9.88 1.58 -10.60
C GLU A 73 9.89 3.07 -10.93
N SER A 74 8.72 3.72 -10.89
CA SER A 74 8.62 5.16 -11.15
C SER A 74 9.35 5.97 -10.08
N ALA A 75 9.22 5.56 -8.81
CA ALA A 75 9.93 6.20 -7.70
C ALA A 75 11.46 6.06 -7.85
N VAL A 76 11.95 4.84 -8.12
CA VAL A 76 13.38 4.58 -8.36
C VAL A 76 13.90 5.34 -9.57
N ARG A 77 13.13 5.41 -10.66
CA ARG A 77 13.50 6.16 -11.87
C ARG A 77 13.62 7.66 -11.61
N GLN A 78 12.82 8.21 -10.70
CA GLN A 78 12.95 9.60 -10.24
C GLN A 78 13.98 9.78 -9.12
N GLY A 79 14.66 8.71 -8.69
CA GLY A 79 15.62 8.75 -7.59
C GLY A 79 14.98 8.93 -6.20
N VAL A 80 13.66 8.76 -6.09
CA VAL A 80 12.91 8.93 -4.86
C VAL A 80 12.76 7.58 -4.16
N THR A 81 13.24 7.49 -2.93
CA THR A 81 12.99 6.33 -2.07
C THR A 81 11.79 6.62 -1.17
N VAL A 82 10.64 6.05 -1.49
CA VAL A 82 9.45 6.16 -0.63
C VAL A 82 9.72 5.37 0.64
N ARG A 83 9.84 6.06 1.77
CA ARG A 83 10.01 5.42 3.09
C ARG A 83 8.70 5.36 3.85
N ASP A 84 7.91 6.43 3.75
CA ASP A 84 6.69 6.64 4.51
C ASP A 84 5.65 7.41 3.68
N TYR A 85 4.42 7.49 4.20
CA TYR A 85 3.29 8.20 3.60
C TYR A 85 3.59 9.68 3.29
N THR A 86 4.40 10.34 4.12
CA THR A 86 4.80 11.75 3.95
C THR A 86 5.81 11.95 2.82
N SER A 87 6.75 11.02 2.61
CA SER A 87 7.67 11.08 1.47
C SER A 87 6.91 11.00 0.14
N LEU A 88 5.80 10.26 0.11
CA LEU A 88 4.91 10.23 -1.05
C LEU A 88 4.12 11.54 -1.20
N GLU A 89 3.85 12.22 -0.09
CA GLU A 89 3.12 13.49 -0.04
C GLU A 89 3.98 14.66 -0.57
N GLU A 90 5.28 14.64 -0.27
CA GLU A 90 6.27 15.55 -0.86
C GLU A 90 6.46 15.31 -2.37
N HIS A 91 6.21 14.08 -2.83
CA HIS A 91 6.32 13.67 -4.22
C HIS A 91 4.97 13.18 -4.77
N ALA A 92 3.97 14.06 -4.70
CA ALA A 92 2.63 13.78 -5.24
C ALA A 92 2.66 13.36 -6.73
N ASP A 93 3.73 13.69 -7.44
CA ASP A 93 3.98 13.28 -8.82
C ASP A 93 4.12 11.78 -9.02
N LEU A 94 4.47 11.03 -7.97
CA LEU A 94 4.62 9.58 -7.97
C LEU A 94 3.32 8.84 -7.61
N ILE A 95 2.32 9.57 -7.12
CA ILE A 95 1.04 8.99 -6.70
C ILE A 95 0.22 8.67 -7.96
N LEU A 96 0.03 7.38 -8.21
CA LEU A 96 -0.76 6.91 -9.34
C LEU A 96 -2.24 6.82 -8.99
N PHE A 97 -2.55 6.43 -7.75
CA PHE A 97 -3.91 6.39 -7.24
C PHE A 97 -3.91 6.76 -5.77
N ALA A 98 -4.94 7.47 -5.34
CA ALA A 98 -5.14 7.83 -3.95
C ALA A 98 -6.59 7.54 -3.55
N GLY A 99 -6.78 7.18 -2.30
CA GLY A 99 -8.11 6.91 -1.79
C GLY A 99 -8.09 6.28 -0.42
N TRP A 100 -9.09 5.46 -0.15
CA TRP A 100 -9.26 4.81 1.14
C TRP A 100 -9.85 3.42 0.94
N TYR A 101 -9.60 2.53 1.89
CA TYR A 101 -10.26 1.24 1.96
C TYR A 101 -10.69 0.95 3.38
N ASP A 102 -11.77 0.21 3.51
CA ASP A 102 -12.28 -0.27 4.78
C ASP A 102 -12.22 -1.79 4.82
N LYS A 103 -11.58 -2.31 5.87
CA LYS A 103 -11.35 -3.74 6.04
C LYS A 103 -12.60 -4.48 6.53
N GLU A 104 -13.50 -3.82 7.25
CA GLU A 104 -14.74 -4.43 7.72
C GLU A 104 -15.76 -4.57 6.59
N THR A 105 -15.97 -3.51 5.83
CA THR A 105 -16.92 -3.53 4.71
C THR A 105 -16.33 -4.15 3.44
N ARG A 106 -15.01 -4.36 3.41
CA ARG A 106 -14.23 -4.79 2.22
C ARG A 106 -14.45 -3.89 1.01
N GLN A 107 -14.71 -2.61 1.27
CA GLN A 107 -14.83 -1.58 0.25
C GLN A 107 -13.49 -0.89 0.09
N ALA A 108 -13.11 -0.66 -1.15
CA ALA A 108 -11.98 0.17 -1.50
C ALA A 108 -12.47 1.19 -2.51
N GLN A 109 -12.03 2.43 -2.35
CA GLN A 109 -12.29 3.50 -3.28
C GLN A 109 -10.95 4.16 -3.59
N LEU A 110 -10.50 3.98 -4.83
CA LEU A 110 -9.27 4.59 -5.31
C LEU A 110 -9.56 5.38 -6.56
N ASP A 111 -9.23 6.66 -6.48
CA ASP A 111 -9.35 7.58 -7.58
C ASP A 111 -7.95 7.88 -8.13
N ARG A 112 -7.85 7.95 -9.45
CA ARG A 112 -6.64 8.46 -10.08
C ARG A 112 -6.60 9.96 -9.80
N PRO A 113 -5.57 10.50 -9.11
CA PRO A 113 -5.38 11.94 -9.08
C PRO A 113 -5.20 12.35 -10.54
N MET A 114 -6.17 13.09 -11.06
CA MET A 114 -6.20 13.52 -12.45
C MET A 114 -5.00 14.42 -12.70
N LYS A 115 -3.89 13.82 -13.12
CA LYS A 115 -2.84 14.54 -13.83
C LYS A 115 -3.22 14.52 -15.29
N GLU A 116 -3.88 15.61 -15.72
CA GLU A 116 -3.78 16.05 -17.11
C GLU A 116 -2.29 16.14 -17.44
N ALA A 117 -1.83 15.27 -18.33
CA ALA A 117 -0.53 15.41 -18.95
C ALA A 117 -0.56 16.67 -19.81
N VAL A 118 0.32 17.62 -19.50
CA VAL A 118 0.64 18.78 -20.35
C VAL A 118 1.47 18.30 -21.54
#